data_AF-A0A919TP79-F1
#
_entry.id   AF-A0A919TP79-F1
#
_cell.length_a   1.000
_cell.length_b   1.000
_cell.length_c   1.000
_cell.angle_alpha   90.00
_cell.angle_beta   90.00
_cell.angle_gamma   90.00
#
_symmetry.space_group_name_H-M   'P 1'
#
loop_
_entity.id
_entity.type
_entity.pdbx_description
1 polymer ?
#
loop_
_entity_poly.entity_id
_entity_poly.type
_entity_poly.pdbx_seq_one_letter_code
_entity_poly.pdbx_strand_id
1 'polypeptide(L)'
;MISRQPDSAGLVGVGYEGRTIEELIAQLHALGVSRLVDVRLTPLSRKPGLSKTALGQALSQAGIVYEHHRELGNPKANRPGFATTGPARDDARAYYAELLREPQADQALQAVAAAGRQERVAVLCFEADEDRCHRQVVIQEVQRRLGLGTDTRGGQ
;
A
#
# COMPACT_ATOMS: atom_id res chain seq x y z
N MET A 1 28.60 18.83 9.90
CA MET A 1 27.99 18.11 8.77
C MET A 1 26.85 17.27 9.33
N ILE A 2 25.62 17.78 9.32
CA ILE A 2 24.44 16.99 9.70
C ILE A 2 24.00 16.26 8.44
N SER A 3 24.37 14.99 8.31
CA SER A 3 23.76 14.08 7.33
C SER A 3 22.34 13.78 7.81
N ARG A 4 21.36 14.52 7.29
CA ARG A 4 19.94 14.24 7.52
C ARG A 4 19.63 12.90 6.84
N GLN A 5 19.61 11.81 7.60
CA GLN A 5 19.10 10.53 7.12
C GLN A 5 17.64 10.78 6.70
N PRO A 6 17.22 10.45 5.46
CA PRO A 6 15.82 10.58 5.10
C PRO A 6 15.03 9.65 6.01
N ASP A 7 13.99 10.17 6.65
CA ASP A 7 13.14 9.49 7.62
C ASP A 7 12.88 8.03 7.20
N SER A 8 13.64 7.10 7.79
CA SER A 8 13.80 5.74 7.27
C SER A 8 12.53 4.89 7.37
N ALA A 9 11.53 5.37 8.11
CA ALA A 9 10.30 4.68 8.46
C ALA A 9 9.09 5.50 7.98
N GLY A 10 8.16 4.85 7.30
CA GLY A 10 6.91 5.49 6.90
C GLY A 10 6.23 4.80 5.73
N LEU A 11 5.16 5.43 5.23
CA LEU A 11 4.36 4.92 4.12
C LEU A 11 4.36 5.85 2.92
N VAL A 12 4.38 5.25 1.73
CA VAL A 12 4.19 5.95 0.46
C VAL A 12 3.19 5.18 -0.41
N GLY A 13 2.31 5.87 -1.10
CA GLY A 13 1.44 5.26 -2.12
C GLY A 13 2.12 5.23 -3.48
N VAL A 14 2.02 4.11 -4.19
CA VAL A 14 2.54 3.98 -5.55
C VAL A 14 1.49 3.33 -6.47
N GLY A 15 1.22 4.00 -7.59
CA GLY A 15 0.47 3.44 -8.73
C GLY A 15 1.41 3.06 -9.87
N TYR A 16 1.14 2.00 -10.63
CA TYR A 16 1.96 1.62 -11.79
C TYR A 16 1.28 1.84 -13.15
N GLU A 17 0.09 2.44 -13.16
CA GLU A 17 -0.56 2.90 -14.40
C GLU A 17 0.40 3.83 -15.17
N GLY A 18 0.47 3.66 -16.50
CA GLY A 18 1.47 4.34 -17.34
C GLY A 18 2.93 3.88 -17.20
N ARG A 19 3.33 3.21 -16.11
CA ARG A 19 4.75 2.83 -15.84
C ARG A 19 5.15 1.43 -16.31
N THR A 20 6.43 1.24 -16.61
CA THR A 20 7.12 -0.05 -16.75
C THR A 20 7.59 -0.57 -15.38
N ILE A 21 8.07 -1.82 -15.33
CA ILE A 21 8.67 -2.37 -14.11
C ILE A 21 9.96 -1.65 -13.72
N GLU A 22 10.77 -1.24 -14.69
CA GLU A 22 12.02 -0.52 -14.47
C GLU A 22 11.76 0.87 -13.89
N GLU A 23 10.79 1.60 -14.44
CA GLU A 23 10.37 2.91 -13.94
C GLU A 23 9.82 2.80 -12.51
N LEU A 24 9.04 1.75 -12.22
CA LEU A 24 8.53 1.49 -10.89
C LEU A 24 9.70 1.26 -9.90
N ILE A 25 10.65 0.39 -10.23
CA ILE A 25 11.81 0.10 -9.36
C ILE A 25 12.66 1.35 -9.14
N ALA A 26 12.95 2.11 -10.20
CA ALA A 26 13.69 3.36 -10.09
C ALA A 26 13.00 4.36 -9.16
N GLN A 27 11.67 4.48 -9.25
CA GLN A 27 10.89 5.33 -8.36
C GLN A 27 10.95 4.84 -6.90
N LEU A 28 10.84 3.53 -6.66
CA LEU A 28 10.94 2.96 -5.31
C LEU A 28 12.30 3.25 -4.67
N HIS A 29 13.39 3.13 -5.42
CA HIS A 29 14.72 3.50 -4.95
C HIS A 29 14.87 5.00 -4.69
N ALA A 30 14.35 5.85 -5.58
CA ALA A 30 14.37 7.30 -5.37
C ALA A 30 13.59 7.71 -4.11
N LEU A 31 12.55 6.94 -3.77
CA LEU A 31 11.82 7.08 -2.52
C LEU A 31 12.50 6.35 -1.35
N GLY A 32 13.60 5.63 -1.53
CA GLY A 32 14.25 4.88 -0.45
C GLY A 32 13.35 3.79 0.15
N VAL A 33 12.47 3.20 -0.66
CA VAL A 33 11.57 2.12 -0.25
C VAL A 33 12.35 0.81 -0.14
N SER A 34 12.18 0.11 0.97
CA SER A 34 12.79 -1.20 1.23
C SER A 34 11.76 -2.34 1.14
N ARG A 35 10.47 -2.03 1.27
CA ARG A 35 9.36 -2.99 1.18
C ARG A 35 8.22 -2.45 0.32
N LEU A 36 7.68 -3.30 -0.55
CA LEU A 36 6.47 -3.04 -1.31
C LEU A 36 5.36 -4.01 -0.90
N VAL A 37 4.23 -3.44 -0.49
CA VAL A 37 3.00 -4.12 -0.14
C VAL A 37 2.00 -3.95 -1.27
N ASP A 38 1.71 -5.03 -1.97
CA ASP A 38 0.68 -5.10 -3.00
C ASP A 38 -0.69 -5.34 -2.37
N VAL A 39 -1.59 -4.37 -2.52
CA VAL A 39 -2.97 -4.43 -2.02
C VAL A 39 -3.97 -4.82 -3.11
N ARG A 40 -3.51 -5.27 -4.29
CA ARG A 40 -4.42 -5.71 -5.34
C ARG A 40 -5.17 -6.97 -4.91
N LEU A 41 -6.50 -6.95 -4.96
CA LEU A 41 -7.32 -8.15 -4.75
C LEU A 41 -6.96 -9.29 -5.73
N THR A 42 -6.53 -8.93 -6.94
CA THR A 42 -6.04 -9.88 -7.93
C THR A 42 -4.79 -9.29 -8.59
N PRO A 43 -3.59 -9.74 -8.22
CA PRO A 43 -2.32 -9.18 -8.69
C PRO A 43 -1.93 -9.70 -10.08
N LEU A 44 -2.87 -9.60 -11.02
CA LEU A 44 -2.67 -9.90 -12.43
C LEU A 44 -2.55 -8.58 -13.18
N SER A 45 -1.54 -8.49 -14.06
CA SER A 45 -1.33 -7.33 -14.91
C SER A 45 -1.09 -7.77 -16.34
N ARG A 46 -1.68 -7.05 -17.30
CA ARG A 46 -1.39 -7.20 -18.72
C ARG A 46 -0.07 -6.55 -19.13
N LYS A 47 0.51 -5.72 -18.24
CA LYS A 47 1.82 -5.12 -18.46
C LYS A 47 2.92 -6.14 -18.13
N PRO A 48 3.94 -6.29 -19.00
CA PRO A 48 5.09 -7.15 -18.74
C PRO A 48 5.74 -6.83 -17.38
N GLY A 49 6.12 -7.85 -16.62
CA GLY A 49 6.83 -7.68 -15.34
C GLY A 49 5.98 -7.25 -14.14
N LEU A 50 4.71 -6.90 -14.32
CA LEU A 50 3.86 -6.35 -13.24
C LEU A 50 2.81 -7.33 -12.68
N SER A 51 2.85 -8.59 -13.11
CA SER A 51 2.10 -9.69 -12.49
C SER A 51 2.86 -10.22 -11.27
N LYS A 52 2.13 -10.71 -10.25
CA LYS A 52 2.68 -11.11 -8.92
C LYS A 52 4.07 -11.76 -8.97
N THR A 53 4.22 -12.85 -9.72
CA THR A 53 5.47 -13.61 -9.77
C THR A 53 6.63 -12.81 -10.35
N ALA A 54 6.40 -12.17 -11.51
CA ALA A 54 7.44 -11.39 -12.19
C ALA A 54 7.80 -10.13 -11.40
N LEU A 55 6.81 -9.48 -10.78
CA LEU A 55 7.01 -8.32 -9.92
C LEU A 55 7.84 -8.69 -8.70
N GLY A 56 7.50 -9.79 -8.02
CA GLY A 56 8.26 -10.27 -6.86
C GLY A 56 9.70 -10.63 -7.20
N GLN A 57 9.95 -11.24 -8.37
CA GLN A 57 11.30 -11.52 -8.85
C GLN A 57 12.10 -10.25 -9.13
N ALA A 58 11.51 -9.28 -9.84
CA ALA A 58 12.17 -8.03 -10.18
C ALA A 58 12.49 -7.19 -8.93
N LEU A 59 11.57 -7.12 -7.97
CA LEU A 59 11.79 -6.42 -6.69
C LEU A 59 12.85 -7.10 -5.84
N SER A 60 12.84 -8.44 -5.76
CA SER A 60 13.87 -9.20 -5.04
C SER A 60 15.27 -8.96 -5.61
N GLN A 61 15.41 -8.94 -6.95
CA GLN A 61 16.66 -8.59 -7.62
C GLN A 61 17.12 -7.14 -7.34
N ALA A 62 16.16 -6.24 -7.11
CA ALA A 62 16.41 -4.86 -6.71
C ALA A 62 16.62 -4.68 -5.19
N GLY A 63 16.58 -5.75 -4.39
CA GLY A 63 16.73 -5.68 -2.94
C GLY A 63 15.51 -5.10 -2.20
N ILE A 64 14.33 -5.12 -2.82
CA ILE A 64 13.07 -4.66 -2.25
C ILE A 64 12.22 -5.87 -1.86
N VAL A 65 11.77 -5.92 -0.61
CA VAL A 65 10.90 -6.99 -0.12
C VAL A 65 9.51 -6.82 -0.75
N TYR A 66 8.94 -7.92 -1.26
CA TYR A 66 7.61 -7.92 -1.87
C TYR A 66 6.64 -8.75 -1.04
N GLU A 67 5.52 -8.14 -0.64
CA GLU A 67 4.41 -8.79 0.07
C GLU A 67 3.09 -8.51 -0.62
N HIS A 68 2.19 -9.49 -0.61
CA HIS A 68 0.87 -9.37 -1.21
C HIS A 68 -0.20 -9.63 -0.16
N HIS A 69 -0.96 -8.60 0.17
CA HIS A 69 -2.07 -8.65 1.13
C HIS A 69 -3.38 -8.53 0.37
N ARG A 70 -3.96 -9.69 0.02
CA ARG A 70 -5.22 -9.76 -0.73
C ARG A 70 -6.41 -9.22 0.06
N GLU A 71 -6.37 -9.41 1.37
CA GLU A 71 -7.30 -8.93 2.39
C GLU A 71 -7.42 -7.40 2.40
N LEU A 72 -6.39 -6.68 1.93
CA LEU A 72 -6.43 -5.24 1.72
C LEU A 72 -6.96 -4.87 0.32
N GLY A 73 -7.48 -5.81 -0.44
CA GLY A 73 -7.95 -5.55 -1.80
C GLY A 73 -9.38 -5.02 -1.89
N ASN A 74 -9.60 -4.03 -2.76
CA ASN A 74 -10.95 -3.53 -3.02
C ASN A 74 -11.78 -4.49 -3.91
N PRO A 75 -12.96 -4.97 -3.45
CA PRO A 75 -13.85 -5.81 -4.25
C PRO A 75 -14.32 -5.12 -5.52
N LYS A 76 -14.50 -5.92 -6.59
CA LYS A 76 -14.91 -5.41 -7.92
C LYS A 76 -16.19 -4.58 -7.87
N ALA A 77 -17.14 -4.95 -7.02
CA ALA A 77 -18.42 -4.25 -6.86
C ALA A 77 -18.26 -2.81 -6.36
N ASN A 78 -17.20 -2.51 -5.59
CA ASN A 78 -16.99 -1.19 -4.99
C ASN A 78 -16.09 -0.27 -5.84
N ARG A 79 -15.38 -0.82 -6.84
CA ARG A 79 -14.47 -0.04 -7.71
C ARG A 79 -15.16 1.09 -8.48
N PRO A 80 -16.39 0.94 -9.02
CA PRO A 80 -17.06 2.02 -9.74
C PRO A 80 -17.22 3.30 -8.91
N GLY A 81 -17.45 3.20 -7.59
CA GLY A 81 -17.59 4.37 -6.73
C GLY A 81 -16.32 5.23 -6.66
N PHE A 82 -15.13 4.62 -6.66
CA PHE A 82 -13.85 5.33 -6.71
C PHE A 82 -13.59 6.04 -8.05
N ALA A 83 -14.20 5.57 -9.14
CA ALA A 83 -14.08 6.22 -10.44
C ALA A 83 -14.87 7.53 -10.55
N THR A 84 -15.86 7.74 -9.67
CA THR A 84 -16.73 8.92 -9.61
C THR A 84 -16.20 10.00 -8.66
N THR A 85 -16.89 11.14 -8.56
CA THR A 85 -16.64 12.22 -7.58
C THR A 85 -17.89 12.45 -6.73
N GLY A 86 -17.76 13.16 -5.61
CA GLY A 86 -18.89 13.47 -4.73
C GLY A 86 -19.36 12.27 -3.90
N PRO A 87 -20.64 12.24 -3.48
CA PRO A 87 -21.14 11.30 -2.47
C PRO A 87 -20.86 9.82 -2.78
N ALA A 88 -20.93 9.40 -4.04
CA ALA A 88 -20.66 8.02 -4.43
C ALA A 88 -19.20 7.59 -4.17
N ARG A 89 -18.24 8.52 -4.20
CA ARG A 89 -16.85 8.25 -3.80
C ARG A 89 -16.74 8.11 -2.29
N ASP A 90 -17.42 8.97 -1.55
CA ASP A 90 -17.41 8.96 -0.08
C ASP A 90 -18.04 7.66 0.45
N ASP A 91 -19.16 7.23 -0.14
CA ASP A 91 -19.80 5.94 0.15
C ASP A 91 -18.86 4.76 -0.13
N ALA A 92 -18.15 4.80 -1.25
CA ALA A 92 -17.19 3.74 -1.61
C ALA A 92 -15.99 3.68 -0.66
N ARG A 93 -15.52 4.85 -0.18
CA ARG A 93 -14.46 4.96 0.84
C ARG A 93 -14.96 4.43 2.19
N ALA A 94 -16.16 4.81 2.61
CA ALA A 94 -16.76 4.36 3.87
C ALA A 94 -16.99 2.85 3.88
N TYR A 95 -17.63 2.31 2.82
CA TYR A 95 -17.83 0.87 2.68
C TYR A 95 -16.51 0.11 2.70
N TYR A 96 -15.49 0.60 1.99
CA TYR A 96 -14.18 -0.05 1.99
C TYR A 96 -13.49 0.02 3.36
N ALA A 97 -13.62 1.13 4.10
CA ALA A 97 -13.11 1.23 5.46
C ALA A 97 -13.76 0.23 6.42
N GLU A 98 -15.05 -0.10 6.24
CA GLU A 98 -15.69 -1.18 7.02
C GLU A 98 -15.10 -2.55 6.68
N LEU A 99 -14.81 -2.84 5.41
CA LEU A 99 -14.14 -4.10 5.02
C LEU A 99 -12.75 -4.23 5.65
N LEU A 100 -12.05 -3.11 5.87
CA LEU A 100 -10.75 -3.10 6.53
C LEU A 100 -10.81 -3.42 8.04
N ARG A 101 -12.00 -3.47 8.64
CA ARG A 101 -12.20 -3.89 10.03
C ARG A 101 -12.34 -5.41 10.20
N GLU A 102 -12.50 -6.14 9.10
CA GLU A 102 -12.50 -7.60 9.15
C GLU A 102 -11.19 -8.11 9.78
N PRO A 103 -11.21 -9.17 10.62
CA PRO A 103 -10.04 -9.58 11.40
C PRO A 103 -8.77 -9.80 10.57
N GLN A 104 -8.91 -10.39 9.37
CA GLN A 104 -7.77 -10.63 8.47
C GLN A 104 -7.19 -9.32 7.91
N ALA A 105 -8.06 -8.37 7.54
CA ALA A 105 -7.63 -7.08 7.02
C ALA A 105 -6.99 -6.22 8.12
N ASP A 106 -7.54 -6.22 9.33
CA ASP A 106 -6.95 -5.50 10.46
C ASP A 106 -5.56 -6.07 10.81
N GLN A 107 -5.40 -7.39 10.86
CA GLN A 107 -4.09 -8.02 11.09
C GLN A 107 -3.06 -7.61 10.02
N ALA A 108 -3.46 -7.57 8.75
CA ALA A 108 -2.59 -7.10 7.68
C ALA A 108 -2.21 -5.62 7.85
N LEU A 109 -3.17 -4.75 8.21
CA LEU A 109 -2.89 -3.34 8.50
C LEU A 109 -1.92 -3.17 9.67
N GLN A 110 -2.03 -3.99 10.72
CA GLN A 110 -1.09 -3.99 11.84
C GLN A 110 0.32 -4.41 11.41
N ALA A 111 0.44 -5.44 10.55
CA ALA A 111 1.71 -5.88 10.01
C ALA A 111 2.37 -4.78 9.16
N VAL A 112 1.60 -4.13 8.28
CA VAL A 112 2.08 -3.01 7.45
C VAL A 112 2.47 -1.82 8.34
N ALA A 113 1.71 -1.52 9.40
CA ALA A 113 2.06 -0.49 10.37
C ALA A 113 3.38 -0.82 11.09
N ALA A 114 3.56 -2.07 11.53
CA ALA A 114 4.78 -2.50 12.21
C ALA A 114 6.02 -2.36 11.31
N ALA A 115 5.91 -2.76 10.04
CA ALA A 115 6.96 -2.55 9.04
C ALA A 115 7.22 -1.05 8.81
N GLY A 116 6.16 -0.25 8.66
CA GLY A 116 6.24 1.20 8.47
C GLY A 116 6.86 1.98 9.64
N ARG A 117 7.01 1.37 10.84
CA ARG A 117 7.76 1.96 11.97
C ARG A 117 9.27 1.72 11.88
N GLN A 118 9.70 0.74 11.09
CA GLN A 118 11.09 0.29 11.00
C GLN A 118 11.72 0.70 9.67
N GLU A 119 10.93 0.70 8.61
CA GLU A 119 11.40 0.93 7.24
C GLU A 119 10.37 1.67 6.39
N ARG A 120 10.80 2.13 5.22
CA ARG A 120 9.95 2.82 4.25
C ARG A 120 9.18 1.76 3.45
N VAL A 121 7.87 1.76 3.60
CA VAL A 121 6.95 0.82 2.95
C VAL A 121 6.16 1.53 1.84
N ALA A 122 6.16 0.96 0.63
CA ALA A 122 5.28 1.37 -0.45
C ALA A 122 4.01 0.54 -0.49
N VAL A 123 2.85 1.17 -0.60
CA VAL A 123 1.55 0.53 -0.84
C VAL A 123 1.23 0.64 -2.33
N LEU A 124 1.24 -0.50 -3.03
CA LEU A 124 1.08 -0.58 -4.47
C LEU A 124 -0.37 -0.86 -4.88
N CYS A 125 -0.88 -0.07 -5.82
CA CYS A 125 -2.09 -0.40 -6.59
C CYS A 125 -1.87 -0.12 -8.10
N PHE A 126 -2.89 -0.36 -8.91
CA PHE A 126 -2.87 -0.09 -10.35
C PHE A 126 -2.90 1.41 -10.66
N GLU A 127 -3.95 2.11 -10.24
CA GLU A 127 -4.29 3.48 -10.64
C GLU A 127 -3.15 4.47 -10.34
N ALA A 128 -2.83 5.40 -11.24
CA ALA A 128 -1.84 6.43 -10.97
C ALA A 128 -2.36 7.44 -9.93
N ASP A 129 -3.62 7.83 -10.06
CA ASP A 129 -4.31 8.77 -9.17
C ASP A 129 -4.68 8.09 -7.84
N GLU A 130 -4.18 8.63 -6.73
CA GLU A 130 -4.44 8.12 -5.39
C GLU A 130 -5.86 8.41 -4.91
N ASP A 131 -6.43 9.56 -5.27
CA ASP A 131 -7.76 9.95 -4.82
C ASP A 131 -8.87 9.09 -5.42
N ARG A 132 -8.57 8.49 -6.57
CA ARG A 132 -9.43 7.54 -7.30
C ARG A 132 -9.10 6.10 -6.96
N CYS A 133 -8.33 5.85 -5.91
CA CYS A 133 -7.86 4.54 -5.55
C CYS A 133 -8.13 4.23 -4.08
N HIS A 134 -8.47 2.98 -3.79
CA HIS A 134 -8.67 2.49 -2.43
C HIS A 134 -7.38 2.52 -1.59
N ARG A 135 -6.20 2.55 -2.22
CA ARG A 135 -4.92 2.61 -1.50
C ARG A 135 -4.83 3.82 -0.58
N GLN A 136 -5.51 4.93 -0.90
CA GLN A 136 -5.53 6.11 -0.03
C GLN A 136 -6.14 5.76 1.33
N VAL A 137 -7.23 5.00 1.34
CA VAL A 137 -7.89 4.55 2.57
C VAL A 137 -6.96 3.63 3.35
N VAL A 138 -6.26 2.70 2.69
CA VAL A 138 -5.24 1.84 3.34
C VAL A 138 -4.13 2.67 3.98
N ILE A 139 -3.58 3.64 3.25
CA ILE A 139 -2.50 4.50 3.75
C ILE A 139 -2.97 5.29 4.98
N GLN A 140 -4.16 5.90 4.93
CA GLN A 140 -4.75 6.62 6.06
C GLN A 140 -4.96 5.71 7.28
N GLU A 141 -5.47 4.51 7.04
CA GLU A 141 -5.72 3.49 8.06
C GLU A 141 -4.43 3.08 8.77
N VAL A 142 -3.35 2.86 8.02
CA VAL A 142 -2.05 2.52 8.60
C VAL A 142 -1.38 3.74 9.24
N GLN A 143 -1.43 4.92 8.63
CA GLN A 143 -0.90 6.16 9.22
C GLN A 143 -1.53 6.45 10.57
N ARG A 144 -2.84 6.23 10.72
CA ARG A 144 -3.49 6.34 12.02
C ARG A 144 -2.93 5.34 13.02
N ARG A 145 -2.61 4.10 12.64
CA ARG A 145 -1.95 3.12 13.52
C ARG A 145 -0.50 3.51 13.86
N LEU A 146 0.22 4.13 12.92
CA LEU A 146 1.55 4.69 13.17
C LEU A 146 1.48 5.82 14.20
N GLY A 147 0.51 6.73 14.08
CA GLY A 147 0.26 7.84 15.00
C GLY A 147 -0.41 7.44 16.33
N LEU A 148 -1.10 6.30 16.40
CA LEU A 148 -1.58 5.68 17.64
C LEU A 148 -0.48 4.89 18.37
N GLY A 149 0.78 5.02 17.95
CA GLY A 149 1.94 4.38 18.53
C GLY A 149 2.46 5.04 19.81
N THR A 150 1.62 5.26 20.82
CA THR A 150 2.10 5.23 22.21
C THR A 150 1.12 4.48 23.08
N ASP A 151 1.64 3.39 23.62
CA ASP A 151 1.16 2.62 24.78
C ASP A 151 0.21 1.44 24.52
N THR A 152 0.82 0.26 24.39
CA THR A 152 0.30 -0.96 24.99
C THR A 152 1.40 -1.64 25.79
N ARG A 153 1.76 -1.05 26.94
CA ARG A 153 2.15 -1.84 28.12
C ARG A 153 0.89 -2.21 28.91
N GLY A 154 0.78 -3.48 29.29
CA GLY A 154 -0.27 -4.04 30.14
C GLY A 154 -1.10 -5.08 29.38
N GLY A 155 -0.86 -6.39 29.49
CA GLY A 155 -0.41 -7.11 30.68
C GLY A 155 -1.58 -7.27 31.63
N GLN A 156 -2.42 -8.29 31.36
CA GLN A 156 -3.20 -9.05 32.34
C GLN A 156 -3.31 -10.49 31.82
#